data_AF-A0A9D9F8L1-F1
#
_entry.id   AF-A0A9D9F8L1-F1
#
_cell.length_a   1.000
_cell.length_b   1.000
_cell.length_c   1.000
_cell.angle_alpha   90.00
_cell.angle_beta   90.00
_cell.angle_gamma   90.00
#
_symmetry.space_group_name_H-M   'P 1'
#
loop_
_entity.id
_entity.type
_entity.pdbx_description
1 polymer ?
#
loop_
_entity_poly.entity_id
_entity_poly.type
_entity_poly.pdbx_seq_one_letter_code
_entity_poly.pdbx_strand_id
1 'polypeptide(L)'
;MVSRVIALLVMIGCAGILAYYHRADLISQPEAPTNPAEAAFKACLEERAEGIDKMRGDGTINDQQAELFLSRAEALCRSMAAPRP
;
A
#
# COMPACT_ATOMS: atom_id res chain seq x y z
N MET A 1 46.59 -11.38 -9.56
CA MET A 1 45.29 -12.01 -9.19
C MET A 1 44.86 -11.64 -7.77
N VAL A 2 45.74 -11.73 -6.77
CA VAL A 2 45.47 -11.37 -5.36
C VAL A 2 44.85 -9.97 -5.19
N SER A 3 45.35 -8.95 -5.89
CA SER A 3 44.81 -7.59 -5.83
C SER A 3 43.34 -7.49 -6.28
N ARG A 4 42.93 -8.29 -7.27
CA ARG A 4 41.53 -8.33 -7.73
C ARG A 4 40.62 -8.96 -6.68
N VAL A 5 41.11 -10.00 -5.98
CA VAL A 5 40.38 -10.67 -4.90
C VAL A 5 40.18 -9.71 -3.72
N ILE A 6 41.22 -8.97 -3.35
CA ILE A 6 41.14 -7.98 -2.27
C ILE A 6 40.16 -6.85 -2.63
N ALA A 7 40.22 -6.34 -3.86
CA ALA A 7 39.30 -5.30 -4.31
C ALA A 7 37.82 -5.75 -4.27
N LEU A 8 37.54 -7.00 -4.66
CA LEU A 8 36.20 -7.56 -4.58
C LEU A 8 35.72 -7.70 -3.13
N LEU A 9 36.58 -8.14 -2.22
CA LEU A 9 36.24 -8.27 -0.80
C LEU A 9 35.91 -6.91 -0.17
N VAL A 10 36.68 -5.87 -0.47
CA VAL A 10 36.41 -4.52 0.02
C VAL A 10 35.08 -4.00 -0.53
N MET A 11 34.82 -4.20 -1.83
CA MET A 11 33.57 -3.77 -2.46
C MET A 11 32.35 -4.47 -1.82
N ILE A 12 32.42 -5.79 -1.63
CA ILE A 12 31.38 -6.57 -0.96
C ILE A 12 31.19 -6.10 0.48
N GLY A 13 32.28 -5.84 1.21
CA GLY A 13 32.22 -5.32 2.59
C GLY A 13 31.50 -3.98 2.67
N CYS A 14 31.85 -3.03 1.80
CA CYS A 14 31.18 -1.72 1.73
C CYS A 14 29.70 -1.86 1.35
N ALA A 15 29.39 -2.68 0.35
CA ALA A 15 28.01 -2.93 -0.07
C ALA A 15 27.19 -3.59 1.06
N GLY A 16 27.77 -4.54 1.79
CA GLY A 16 27.13 -5.19 2.93
C GLY A 16 26.83 -4.23 4.08
N ILE A 17 27.77 -3.34 4.42
CA ILE A 17 27.55 -2.31 5.45
C ILE A 17 26.43 -1.35 5.04
N LEU A 18 26.45 -0.88 3.79
CA LEU A 18 25.40 -0.01 3.26
C LEU A 18 24.03 -0.71 3.28
N ALA A 19 23.98 -1.96 2.84
CA ALA A 19 22.75 -2.75 2.85
C ALA A 19 22.23 -3.00 4.28
N TYR A 20 23.12 -3.15 5.26
CA TYR A 20 22.72 -3.32 6.65
C TYR A 20 22.12 -2.04 7.25
N TYR A 21 22.71 -0.88 6.98
CA TYR A 21 22.18 0.41 7.46
C TYR A 21 20.88 0.79 6.75
N HIS A 22 20.84 0.64 5.42
CA HIS A 22 19.66 0.97 4.61
C HIS A 22 18.72 -0.22 4.42
N ARG A 23 18.79 -1.24 5.29
CA ARG A 23 17.90 -2.41 5.20
C ARG A 23 16.42 -2.01 5.21
N ALA A 24 16.07 -0.93 5.90
CA ALA A 24 14.70 -0.44 5.99
C ALA A 24 14.24 0.26 4.70
N ASP A 25 15.17 0.89 3.96
CA ASP A 25 14.87 1.52 2.68
C ASP A 25 14.85 0.49 1.53
N LEU A 26 15.74 -0.51 1.60
CA LEU A 26 15.84 -1.61 0.63
C LEU A 26 14.66 -2.58 0.72
N ILE A 27 14.14 -2.77 1.94
CA ILE A 27 12.94 -3.56 2.20
C ILE A 27 11.82 -2.55 2.33
N SER A 28 11.20 -2.17 1.21
CA SER A 28 10.00 -1.33 1.20
C SER A 28 8.93 -1.96 2.09
N GLN A 29 8.88 -1.53 3.35
CA GLN A 29 7.74 -1.81 4.20
C GLN A 29 6.63 -0.88 3.72
N PRO A 30 5.40 -1.39 3.53
CA PRO A 30 4.25 -0.52 3.32
C PRO A 30 4.23 0.48 4.46
N GLU A 31 4.37 1.77 4.17
CA GLU A 31 4.26 2.81 5.17
C GLU A 31 2.92 2.64 5.87
N ALA A 32 2.96 2.34 7.18
CA ALA A 32 1.75 2.33 7.97
C ALA A 32 1.13 3.74 7.88
N PRO A 33 -0.16 3.86 7.56
CA PRO A 33 -0.79 5.16 7.39
C PRO A 33 -0.57 6.00 8.65
N THR A 34 0.10 7.14 8.48
CA THR A 34 0.50 8.04 9.58
C THR A 34 -0.73 8.67 10.24
N ASN A 35 -1.88 8.63 9.58
CA ASN A 35 -3.16 9.11 10.07
C ASN A 35 -4.15 7.93 10.29
N PRO A 36 -4.60 7.66 11.53
CA PRO A 36 -5.56 6.60 11.82
C PRO A 36 -6.91 6.80 11.12
N ALA A 37 -7.30 8.05 10.83
CA ALA A 37 -8.52 8.34 10.06
C ALA A 37 -8.36 7.93 8.59
N GLU A 38 -7.18 8.13 7.98
CA GLU A 38 -6.90 7.65 6.62
C GLU A 38 -6.82 6.13 6.56
N ALA A 39 -6.26 5.49 7.60
CA ALA A 39 -6.25 4.04 7.73
C ALA A 39 -7.67 3.46 7.76
N ALA A 40 -8.55 4.05 8.57
CA ALA A 40 -9.95 3.65 8.69
C ALA A 40 -10.73 3.93 7.39
N PHE A 41 -10.45 5.06 6.72
CA PHE A 41 -11.02 5.38 5.41
C PHE A 41 -10.63 4.33 4.36
N LYS A 42 -9.34 4.01 4.26
CA LYS A 42 -8.82 3.05 3.27
C LYS A 42 -9.41 1.65 3.49
N ALA A 43 -9.41 1.18 4.74
CA ALA A 43 -9.99 -0.12 5.09
C ALA A 43 -11.49 -0.20 4.73
N CYS A 44 -12.25 0.85 5.05
CA CYS A 44 -13.67 0.95 4.69
C CYS A 44 -13.88 0.90 3.18
N LEU A 45 -13.08 1.64 2.42
CA LEU A 45 -13.24 1.72 0.97
C LEU A 45 -12.86 0.40 0.29
N GLU A 46 -11.80 -0.26 0.77
CA GLU A 46 -11.33 -1.55 0.26
C GLU A 46 -12.39 -2.64 0.42
N GLU A 47 -12.97 -2.78 1.61
CA GLU A 47 -14.07 -3.74 1.87
C GLU A 47 -15.27 -3.50 0.93
N ARG A 48 -15.61 -2.24 0.68
CA ARG A 48 -16.74 -1.90 -0.21
C ARG A 48 -16.41 -2.09 -1.68
N ALA A 49 -15.17 -1.79 -2.10
CA ALA A 49 -14.73 -2.00 -3.47
C ALA A 49 -14.74 -3.49 -3.83
N GLU A 50 -14.29 -4.37 -2.94
CA GLU A 50 -14.35 -5.83 -3.15
C GLU A 50 -15.79 -6.32 -3.38
N GLY A 51 -16.74 -5.84 -2.59
CA GLY A 51 -18.16 -6.16 -2.76
C GLY A 51 -18.72 -5.69 -4.10
N ILE A 52 -18.35 -4.48 -4.53
CA ILE A 52 -18.76 -3.90 -5.81
C ILE A 52 -18.16 -4.68 -6.99
N ASP A 53 -16.87 -5.00 -6.92
CA ASP A 53 -16.18 -5.78 -7.95
C ASP A 53 -16.76 -7.19 -8.06
N LYS A 54 -17.14 -7.80 -6.94
CA LYS A 54 -17.86 -9.08 -6.96
C LYS A 54 -19.21 -8.96 -7.65
N MET A 55 -20.02 -7.96 -7.31
CA MET A 55 -21.32 -7.73 -7.97
C MET A 55 -21.18 -7.46 -9.47
N ARG A 56 -20.08 -6.78 -9.88
CA ARG A 56 -19.74 -6.54 -11.28
C ARG A 56 -19.34 -7.84 -11.98
N GLY A 57 -18.48 -8.65 -11.34
CA GLY A 57 -18.06 -9.96 -11.84
C GLY A 57 -19.21 -10.97 -11.98
N ASP A 58 -20.16 -10.91 -11.05
CA ASP A 58 -21.39 -11.72 -11.07
C ASP A 58 -22.43 -11.19 -12.09
N GLY A 59 -22.15 -10.07 -12.78
CA GLY A 59 -23.03 -9.44 -13.76
C GLY A 59 -24.30 -8.82 -13.15
N THR A 60 -24.34 -8.65 -11.83
CA THR A 60 -25.47 -8.05 -11.11
C THR A 60 -25.56 -6.54 -11.36
N ILE A 61 -24.42 -5.89 -11.61
CA ILE A 61 -24.30 -4.47 -11.90
C ILE A 61 -23.40 -4.25 -13.11
N ASN A 62 -23.64 -3.16 -13.85
CA ASN A 62 -22.76 -2.75 -14.95
C ASN A 62 -21.67 -1.77 -14.48
N ASP A 63 -20.72 -1.45 -15.36
CA ASP A 63 -19.58 -0.58 -15.07
C ASP A 63 -19.99 0.82 -14.57
N GLN A 64 -21.03 1.39 -15.17
CA GLN A 64 -21.56 2.70 -14.79
C GLN A 64 -22.16 2.68 -13.37
N GLN A 65 -22.84 1.59 -13.02
CA GLN A 65 -23.38 1.39 -11.67
C GLN A 65 -22.27 1.14 -10.65
N ALA A 66 -21.21 0.42 -11.03
CA ALA A 66 -20.04 0.19 -10.18
C ALA A 66 -19.36 1.52 -9.80
N GLU A 67 -19.15 2.42 -10.76
CA GLU A 67 -18.60 3.77 -10.52
C GLU A 67 -19.50 4.60 -9.58
N LEU A 68 -20.82 4.55 -9.78
CA LEU A 68 -21.78 5.23 -8.90
C LEU A 68 -21.77 4.65 -7.48
N PHE A 69 -21.60 3.34 -7.32
CA PHE A 69 -21.49 2.74 -5.99
C PHE A 69 -20.16 3.05 -5.32
N LEU A 70 -19.07 3.09 -6.08
CA LEU A 70 -17.75 3.45 -5.57
C LEU A 70 -17.75 4.90 -5.04
N SER A 71 -18.28 5.85 -5.80
CA SER A 71 -18.36 7.26 -5.38
C SER A 71 -19.21 7.46 -4.11
N ARG A 72 -20.29 6.68 -3.94
CA ARG A 72 -21.10 6.68 -2.72
C ARG A 72 -20.37 6.04 -1.54
N ALA A 73 -19.64 4.96 -1.79
CA ALA A 73 -18.81 4.31 -0.78
C ALA A 73 -17.71 5.26 -0.28
N GLU A 74 -17.07 6.03 -1.17
CA GLU A 74 -16.11 7.06 -0.79
C GLU A 74 -16.73 8.11 0.13
N ALA A 75 -17.88 8.68 -0.25
CA ALA A 75 -18.56 9.69 0.56
C ALA A 75 -18.94 9.15 1.95
N LEU A 76 -19.43 7.91 2.01
CA LEU A 76 -19.75 7.23 3.26
C LEU A 76 -18.50 7.02 4.13
N CYS A 77 -17.43 6.45 3.57
CA CYS A 77 -16.19 6.16 4.29
C CYS A 77 -15.54 7.45 4.80
N ARG A 78 -15.56 8.55 4.03
CA ARG A 78 -15.08 9.86 4.50
C ARG A 78 -15.87 10.38 5.70
N SER A 79 -17.19 10.17 5.73
CA SER A 79 -18.03 10.56 6.88
C SER A 79 -17.75 9.75 8.15
N MET A 80 -17.32 8.50 8.00
CA MET A 80 -17.00 7.61 9.13
C MET A 80 -15.58 7.85 9.67
N ALA A 81 -14.67 8.29 8.80
CA ALA A 81 -13.30 8.63 9.15
C ALA A 81 -13.17 10.01 9.80
N ALA A 82 -14.13 10.92 9.59
CA ALA A 82 -14.15 12.21 10.28
C ALA A 82 -14.43 12.01 11.78
N PRO A 83 -13.60 12.54 12.70
CA PRO A 83 -13.90 12.50 14.13
C PRO A 83 -15.22 13.23 14.37
N ARG A 84 -16.22 12.54 14.92
CA ARG A 84 -17.42 13.23 15.43
C ARG A 84 -16.98 14.14 16.59
N PRO A 85 -17.47 15.39 16.66
CA PRO A 85 -17.20 16.27 17.80
C PRO A 85 -17.73 15.68 19.12
#